data_AF-A0A7S2PG63-F1
#
_entry.id   AF-A0A7S2PG63-F1
#
_cell.length_a   1.000
_cell.length_b   1.000
_cell.length_c   1.000
_cell.angle_alpha   90.00
_cell.angle_beta   90.00
_cell.angle_gamma   90.00
#
_symmetry.space_group_name_H-M   'P 1'
#
loop_
_entity.id
_entity.type
_entity.pdbx_description
1 polymer ?
#
loop_
_entity_poly.entity_id
_entity_poly.type
_entity_poly.pdbx_seq_one_letter_code
_entity_poly.pdbx_strand_id
1 'polypeptide(L)'
;DYKSRRNETFYDIQLNIKGERGQELRNIEESLREFTAEETLEGDNAYEAEGHGKQRAKKGIRFLTFPPVLNLQLKRFHFDLEKMDMIKLNTKFEFHKRLDLSGFAPNAGVYLLYAVVVHSGDVNSGHYYAHIRPDLEGGWLKFDDDTV
;
A
#
# COMPACT_ATOMS: atom_id res chain seq x y z
N ASP A 1 -3.95 22.02 24.19
CA ASP A 1 -3.45 21.11 23.14
C ASP A 1 -3.75 19.66 23.49
N TYR A 2 -4.60 19.00 22.70
CA TYR A 2 -4.93 17.58 22.83
C TYR A 2 -4.17 16.77 21.77
N LYS A 3 -3.57 15.65 22.16
CA LYS A 3 -2.90 14.70 21.25
C LYS A 3 -3.28 13.27 21.64
N SER A 4 -3.66 12.48 20.65
CA SER A 4 -3.89 11.04 20.81
C SER A 4 -2.90 10.26 19.93
N ARG A 5 -2.43 9.12 20.43
CA ARG A 5 -1.54 8.20 19.70
C ARG A 5 -1.99 6.77 19.99
N ARG A 6 -2.11 5.97 18.92
CA ARG A 6 -2.37 4.55 18.99
C ARG A 6 -1.27 3.81 18.24
N ASN A 7 -0.71 2.78 18.85
CA ASN A 7 0.23 1.89 18.19
C ASN A 7 -0.51 0.64 17.73
N GLU A 8 -0.28 0.22 16.49
CA GLU A 8 -0.93 -0.92 15.87
C GLU A 8 0.09 -1.78 15.15
N THR A 9 -0.21 -3.08 15.05
CA THR A 9 0.58 -4.05 14.29
C THR A 9 -0.05 -4.28 12.93
N PHE A 10 0.76 -4.63 11.92
CA PHE A 10 0.30 -4.95 10.57
C PHE A 10 1.00 -6.21 10.05
N TYR A 11 0.33 -6.92 9.15
CA TYR A 11 0.89 -8.06 8.40
C TYR A 11 1.15 -7.71 6.94
N ASP A 12 0.39 -6.77 6.40
CA ASP A 12 0.54 -6.22 5.06
C ASP A 12 0.35 -4.70 5.08
N ILE A 13 0.84 -4.04 4.03
CA ILE A 13 0.56 -2.64 3.75
C ILE A 13 -0.22 -2.58 2.44
N GLN A 14 -1.41 -2.01 2.49
CA GLN A 14 -2.25 -1.87 1.31
C GLN A 14 -1.99 -0.51 0.65
N LEU A 15 -1.38 -0.55 -0.53
CA LEU A 15 -0.94 0.62 -1.27
C LEU A 15 -1.99 1.01 -2.30
N ASN A 16 -2.41 2.28 -2.24
CA ASN A 16 -3.26 2.88 -3.26
C ASN A 16 -2.50 2.91 -4.60
N ILE A 17 -3.23 2.71 -5.69
CA ILE A 17 -2.74 2.94 -7.06
C ILE A 17 -3.29 4.26 -7.61
N LYS A 18 -4.49 4.63 -7.17
CA LYS A 18 -5.10 5.93 -7.40
C LYS A 18 -5.18 6.65 -6.06
N GLY A 19 -4.60 7.83 -6.00
CA GLY A 19 -4.53 8.61 -4.79
C GLY A 19 -5.85 9.27 -4.42
N GLU A 20 -5.89 9.86 -3.22
CA GLU A 20 -7.13 10.37 -2.62
C GLU A 20 -7.77 11.53 -3.40
N ARG A 21 -6.95 12.33 -4.09
CA ARG A 21 -7.44 13.40 -4.98
C ARG A 21 -7.66 12.93 -6.42
N GLY A 22 -7.64 11.62 -6.64
CA GLY A 22 -7.91 10.98 -7.93
C GLY A 22 -6.69 10.88 -8.87
N GLN A 23 -5.53 11.41 -8.50
CA GLN A 23 -4.31 11.28 -9.30
C GLN A 23 -3.79 9.83 -9.33
N GLU A 24 -3.20 9.39 -10.43
CA GLU A 24 -2.49 8.12 -10.47
C GLU A 24 -1.17 8.20 -9.69
N LEU A 25 -0.88 7.17 -8.91
CA LEU A 25 0.41 6.97 -8.25
C LEU A 25 1.25 6.05 -9.13
N ARG A 26 2.52 6.39 -9.29
CA ARG A 26 3.37 5.77 -10.33
C ARG A 26 4.21 4.61 -9.80
N ASN A 27 4.47 4.57 -8.50
CA ASN A 27 5.33 3.57 -7.87
C ASN A 27 5.05 3.40 -6.37
N ILE A 28 5.67 2.38 -5.78
CA ILE A 28 5.55 2.04 -4.35
C ILE A 28 5.89 3.24 -3.45
N GLU A 29 6.91 4.01 -3.78
CA GLU A 29 7.39 5.13 -2.98
C GLU A 29 6.37 6.28 -2.95
N GLU A 30 5.68 6.56 -4.06
CA GLU A 30 4.57 7.51 -4.09
C GLU A 30 3.40 7.05 -3.25
N SER A 31 3.03 5.77 -3.35
CA SER A 31 1.96 5.21 -2.53
C SER A 31 2.28 5.19 -1.04
N LEU A 32 3.53 4.90 -0.66
CA LEU A 32 3.97 4.97 0.74
C LEU A 32 3.98 6.41 1.26
N ARG A 33 4.42 7.38 0.44
CA ARG A 33 4.36 8.80 0.81
C ARG A 33 2.92 9.24 1.03
N GLU A 34 2.00 8.88 0.15
CA GLU A 34 0.57 9.16 0.34
C GLU A 34 0.03 8.47 1.59
N PHE A 35 0.35 7.19 1.81
CA PHE A 35 -0.08 6.42 2.98
C PHE A 35 0.32 7.09 4.31
N THR A 36 1.49 7.73 4.34
CA THR A 36 2.01 8.44 5.53
C THR A 36 1.69 9.94 5.56
N ALA A 37 0.98 10.47 4.55
CA ALA A 37 0.65 11.88 4.47
C ALA A 37 -0.31 12.28 5.60
N GLU A 38 -0.14 13.50 6.12
CA GLU A 38 -1.07 14.05 7.10
C GLU A 38 -2.36 14.52 6.42
N GLU A 39 -3.49 14.04 6.90
CA GLU A 39 -4.83 14.49 6.51
C GLU A 39 -5.39 15.48 7.53
N THR A 40 -6.34 16.32 7.09
CA THR A 40 -7.06 17.24 7.97
C THR A 40 -8.46 16.71 8.20
N LEU A 41 -8.78 16.46 9.46
CA LEU A 41 -10.12 16.07 9.89
C LEU A 41 -10.91 17.34 10.22
N GLU A 42 -11.93 17.64 9.43
CA GLU A 42 -12.79 18.82 9.58
C GLU A 42 -14.21 18.58 9.05
N GLY A 43 -15.12 19.52 9.32
CA GLY A 43 -16.54 19.39 8.95
C GLY A 43 -17.18 18.17 9.59
N ASP A 44 -17.92 17.40 8.80
CA ASP A 44 -18.60 16.18 9.27
C ASP A 44 -17.61 15.11 9.77
N ASN A 45 -16.39 15.10 9.22
CA ASN A 45 -15.28 14.21 9.55
C ASN A 45 -14.36 14.76 10.66
N ALA A 46 -14.76 15.83 11.37
CA ALA A 46 -13.99 16.36 12.49
C ALA A 46 -13.76 15.30 13.59
N TYR A 47 -12.61 15.39 14.26
CA TYR A 47 -12.20 14.43 15.28
C TYR A 47 -12.95 14.65 16.59
N GLU A 48 -13.60 13.60 17.11
CA GLU A 48 -14.22 13.61 18.43
C GLU A 48 -13.14 13.52 19.51
N ALA A 49 -12.70 14.66 20.03
CA ALA A 49 -11.69 14.73 21.08
C ALA A 49 -12.34 14.47 22.45
N GLU A 50 -11.73 13.57 23.22
CA GLU A 50 -12.24 13.17 24.54
C GLU A 50 -12.36 14.40 25.47
N GLY A 51 -13.57 14.65 25.98
CA GLY A 51 -13.86 15.81 26.82
C GLY A 51 -13.95 17.16 26.10
N HIS A 52 -13.81 17.20 24.77
CA HIS A 52 -13.76 18.43 23.98
C HIS A 52 -14.71 18.46 22.76
N GLY A 53 -15.42 17.38 22.47
CA GLY A 53 -16.35 17.30 21.35
C GLY A 53 -15.65 17.19 19.99
N LYS A 54 -16.38 17.43 18.90
CA LYS A 54 -15.82 17.52 17.54
C LYS A 54 -14.87 18.71 17.38
N GLN A 55 -13.63 18.41 16.98
CA GLN A 55 -12.56 19.38 16.79
C GLN A 55 -11.87 19.16 15.45
N ARG A 56 -11.39 20.26 14.84
CA ARG A 56 -10.49 20.17 13.69
C ARG A 56 -9.15 19.56 14.13
N ALA A 57 -8.67 18.53 13.43
CA ALA A 57 -7.44 17.83 13.81
C ALA A 57 -6.57 17.47 12.60
N LYS A 58 -5.29 17.21 12.88
CA LYS A 58 -4.35 16.58 11.93
C LYS A 58 -4.20 15.12 12.31
N LYS A 59 -4.41 14.23 11.34
CA LYS A 59 -4.22 12.79 11.49
C LYS A 59 -3.17 12.33 10.50
N GLY A 60 -2.31 11.41 10.92
CA GLY A 60 -1.28 10.83 10.06
C GLY A 60 -0.82 9.49 10.61
N ILE A 61 -0.24 8.69 9.73
CA ILE A 61 0.32 7.36 10.05
C ILE A 61 1.83 7.44 9.92
N ARG A 62 2.55 6.80 10.85
CA ARG A 62 4.02 6.69 10.80
C ARG A 62 4.42 5.26 11.12
N PHE A 63 5.36 4.73 10.34
CA PHE A 63 5.93 3.43 10.60
C PHE A 63 6.94 3.52 11.74
N LEU A 64 6.88 2.58 12.68
CA LEU A 64 7.85 2.48 13.78
C LEU A 64 8.96 1.49 13.43
N THR A 65 8.58 0.35 12.88
CA THR A 65 9.47 -0.77 12.51
C THR A 65 8.87 -1.52 11.33
N PHE A 66 9.70 -1.99 10.41
CA PHE A 66 9.28 -2.91 9.35
C PHE A 66 9.70 -4.36 9.67
N PRO A 67 8.88 -5.37 9.33
CA PRO A 67 9.21 -6.77 9.54
C PRO A 67 10.26 -7.27 8.54
N PRO A 68 11.02 -8.35 8.82
CA PRO A 68 12.00 -8.91 7.88
C PRO A 68 11.41 -9.31 6.53
N VAL A 69 10.15 -9.78 6.52
CA VAL A 69 9.37 -10.07 5.32
C VAL A 69 8.23 -9.06 5.24
N LEU A 70 8.24 -8.23 4.20
CA LEU A 70 7.26 -7.18 3.99
C LEU A 70 6.30 -7.57 2.87
N ASN A 71 5.00 -7.65 3.20
CA ASN A 71 3.95 -7.88 2.22
C ASN A 71 3.31 -6.54 1.79
N LEU A 72 3.33 -6.24 0.49
CA LEU A 72 2.76 -5.03 -0.09
C LEU A 72 1.60 -5.42 -1.02
N GLN A 73 0.38 -5.09 -0.63
CA GLN A 73 -0.81 -5.34 -1.45
C GLN A 73 -1.12 -4.11 -2.29
N LEU A 74 -1.01 -4.23 -3.60
CA LEU A 74 -1.43 -3.19 -4.52
C LEU A 74 -2.96 -3.19 -4.66
N LYS A 75 -3.63 -2.11 -4.23
CA LYS A 75 -5.09 -1.93 -4.36
C LYS A 75 -5.49 -1.65 -5.81
N ARG A 76 -5.32 -2.65 -6.67
CA ARG A 76 -5.70 -2.58 -8.10
C ARG A 76 -7.20 -2.75 -8.33
N PHE A 77 -7.98 -3.15 -7.33
CA PHE A 77 -9.44 -3.22 -7.44
C PHE A 77 -10.03 -2.02 -6.69
N HIS A 78 -10.81 -1.22 -7.40
CA HIS A 78 -11.34 0.04 -6.90
C HIS A 78 -12.81 0.19 -7.31
N PHE A 79 -13.62 0.76 -6.43
CA PHE A 79 -15.02 1.06 -6.75
C PHE A 79 -15.10 2.39 -7.50
N ASP A 80 -15.57 2.33 -8.74
CA ASP A 80 -15.79 3.51 -9.57
C ASP A 80 -17.19 4.07 -9.28
N LEU A 81 -17.24 5.26 -8.68
CA LEU A 81 -18.50 5.93 -8.30
C LEU A 81 -19.31 6.40 -9.51
N GLU A 82 -18.68 6.67 -10.66
CA GLU A 82 -19.39 7.09 -11.86
C GLU A 82 -20.08 5.90 -12.52
N LYS A 83 -19.41 4.75 -12.53
CA LYS A 83 -19.95 3.49 -13.09
C LYS A 83 -20.79 2.70 -12.09
N MET A 84 -20.70 3.04 -10.81
CA MET A 84 -21.29 2.28 -9.70
C MET A 84 -20.89 0.80 -9.72
N ASP A 85 -19.64 0.51 -10.07
CA ASP A 85 -19.12 -0.86 -10.22
C ASP A 85 -17.65 -0.95 -9.80
N MET A 86 -17.20 -2.16 -9.48
CA MET A 86 -15.79 -2.45 -9.24
C MET A 86 -15.03 -2.49 -10.56
N ILE A 87 -13.88 -1.85 -10.60
CA ILE A 87 -12.97 -1.85 -11.75
C ILE A 87 -11.57 -2.33 -11.35
N LYS A 88 -10.86 -2.94 -12.31
CA LYS A 88 -9.43 -3.23 -12.17
C LYS A 88 -8.59 -2.09 -12.78
N LEU A 89 -7.75 -1.48 -11.94
CA LEU A 89 -6.74 -0.50 -12.31
C LEU A 89 -5.55 -1.18 -12.99
N ASN A 90 -5.58 -1.19 -14.32
CA ASN A 90 -4.51 -1.72 -15.18
C ASN A 90 -3.46 -0.65 -15.57
N THR A 91 -3.48 0.50 -14.90
CA THR A 91 -2.50 1.57 -15.11
C THR A 91 -1.09 1.09 -14.74
N LYS A 92 -0.09 1.64 -15.44
CA LYS A 92 1.32 1.33 -15.20
C LYS A 92 1.68 1.75 -13.77
N PHE A 93 2.27 0.82 -13.02
CA PHE A 93 2.76 1.06 -11.67
C PHE A 93 4.08 0.34 -11.50
N GLU A 94 5.10 1.09 -11.11
CA GLU A 94 6.48 0.62 -11.05
C GLU A 94 6.83 0.10 -9.66
N PHE A 95 7.63 -0.95 -9.64
CA PHE A 95 8.29 -1.47 -8.46
C PHE A 95 9.70 -1.88 -8.85
N HIS A 96 10.61 -1.90 -7.88
CA HIS A 96 12.03 -2.09 -8.12
C HIS A 96 12.55 -3.32 -7.36
N LYS A 97 13.66 -3.89 -7.83
CA LYS A 97 14.32 -5.03 -7.16
C LYS A 97 14.84 -4.68 -5.76
N ARG A 98 15.11 -3.40 -5.52
CA ARG A 98 15.56 -2.85 -4.24
C ARG A 98 14.59 -1.73 -3.87
N LEU A 99 14.05 -1.79 -2.66
CA LEU A 99 13.16 -0.77 -2.10
C LEU A 99 13.79 -0.21 -0.84
N ASP A 100 14.20 1.05 -0.87
CA ASP A 100 14.76 1.73 0.29
C ASP A 100 13.65 2.33 1.15
N LEU A 101 13.50 1.82 2.39
CA LEU A 101 12.50 2.27 3.33
C LEU A 101 13.05 3.21 4.41
N SER A 102 14.32 3.59 4.33
CA SER A 102 15.01 4.41 5.35
C SER A 102 14.32 5.76 5.60
N GLY A 103 13.59 6.28 4.63
CA GLY A 103 12.80 7.52 4.75
C GLY A 103 11.47 7.39 5.50
N PHE A 104 11.02 6.17 5.82
CA PHE A 104 9.67 5.92 6.37
C PHE A 104 9.65 5.48 7.83
N ALA A 105 10.73 4.88 8.35
CA ALA A 105 10.85 4.52 9.76
C ALA A 105 12.31 4.56 10.24
N PRO A 106 12.56 4.81 11.54
CA PRO A 106 13.89 4.66 12.13
C PRO A 106 14.42 3.24 11.93
N ASN A 107 15.71 3.10 11.59
CA ASN A 107 16.37 1.81 11.34
C ASN A 107 15.74 0.96 10.21
N ALA A 108 14.84 1.52 9.40
CA ALA A 108 14.45 0.89 8.16
C ALA A 108 15.65 0.84 7.21
N GLY A 109 15.69 -0.20 6.39
CA GLY A 109 16.77 -0.40 5.43
C GLY A 109 16.23 -0.71 4.04
N VAL A 110 17.11 -1.34 3.24
CA VAL A 110 16.78 -1.73 1.88
C VAL A 110 16.20 -3.14 1.86
N TYR A 111 15.00 -3.27 1.32
CA TYR A 111 14.35 -4.54 1.04
C TYR A 111 14.72 -5.03 -0.36
N LEU A 112 14.87 -6.34 -0.49
CA LEU A 112 15.06 -7.00 -1.78
C LEU A 112 13.75 -7.63 -2.22
N LEU A 113 13.37 -7.39 -3.47
CA LEU A 113 12.20 -8.03 -4.06
C LEU A 113 12.40 -9.55 -4.11
N TYR A 114 11.46 -10.28 -3.53
CA TYR A 114 11.49 -11.73 -3.42
C TYR A 114 10.44 -12.40 -4.31
N ALA A 115 9.21 -11.88 -4.29
CA ALA A 115 8.10 -12.42 -5.07
C ALA A 115 7.22 -11.32 -5.65
N VAL A 116 6.59 -11.61 -6.79
CA VAL A 116 5.57 -10.79 -7.43
C VAL A 116 4.40 -11.71 -7.78
N VAL A 117 3.27 -11.52 -7.11
CA VAL A 117 2.01 -12.19 -7.46
C VAL A 117 1.30 -11.38 -8.53
N VAL A 118 0.96 -12.02 -9.64
CA VAL A 118 0.35 -11.38 -10.80
C VAL A 118 -1.06 -11.91 -10.99
N HIS A 119 -1.98 -10.98 -11.26
CA HIS A 119 -3.35 -11.28 -11.66
C HIS A 119 -3.59 -10.83 -13.10
N SER A 120 -3.85 -11.78 -14.00
CA SER A 120 -4.31 -11.54 -15.36
C SER A 120 -5.83 -11.66 -15.42
N GLY A 121 -6.53 -10.80 -16.16
CA GLY A 121 -8.00 -10.78 -16.20
C GLY A 121 -8.59 -9.55 -15.52
N ASP A 122 -9.88 -9.62 -15.17
CA ASP A 122 -10.73 -8.54 -14.68
C ASP A 122 -11.27 -8.84 -13.27
N VAL A 123 -12.15 -8.00 -12.74
CA VAL A 123 -12.68 -8.09 -11.37
C VAL A 123 -13.33 -9.45 -11.07
N ASN A 124 -14.09 -10.00 -12.01
CA ASN A 124 -14.90 -11.20 -11.79
C ASN A 124 -14.27 -12.49 -12.37
N SER A 125 -13.16 -12.39 -13.10
CA SER A 125 -12.51 -13.54 -13.72
C SER A 125 -11.05 -13.25 -14.00
N GLY A 126 -10.20 -14.25 -13.79
CA GLY A 126 -8.79 -14.09 -14.07
C GLY A 126 -7.97 -15.30 -13.67
N HIS A 127 -6.66 -15.13 -13.80
CA HIS A 127 -5.65 -16.14 -13.56
C HIS A 127 -4.53 -15.57 -12.70
N TYR A 128 -4.13 -16.31 -11.67
CA TYR A 128 -3.06 -15.93 -10.77
C TYR A 128 -1.83 -16.77 -11.04
N TYR A 129 -0.67 -16.11 -11.09
CA TYR A 129 0.63 -16.77 -11.18
C TYR A 129 1.66 -15.92 -10.44
N ALA A 130 2.84 -16.47 -10.15
CA ALA A 130 3.86 -15.78 -9.37
C ALA A 130 5.22 -15.82 -10.05
N HIS A 131 5.93 -14.69 -9.99
CA HIS A 131 7.38 -14.69 -10.21
C HIS A 131 8.05 -14.71 -8.84
N ILE A 132 8.92 -15.69 -8.60
CA ILE A 132 9.63 -15.85 -7.33
C ILE A 132 11.11 -16.02 -7.62
N ARG A 133 11.95 -15.45 -6.75
CA ARG A 133 13.39 -15.69 -6.71
C ARG A 133 13.73 -16.47 -5.43
N PRO A 134 13.77 -17.82 -5.49
CA PRO A 134 13.87 -18.67 -4.30
C PRO A 134 15.20 -18.51 -3.56
N ASP A 135 16.30 -18.46 -4.31
CA ASP A 135 17.63 -18.10 -3.83
C ASP A 135 17.91 -16.65 -4.23
N LEU A 136 18.33 -15.80 -3.29
CA LEU A 136 18.62 -14.39 -3.59
C LEU A 136 19.74 -14.21 -4.65
N GLU A 137 20.48 -15.29 -4.93
CA GLU A 137 21.58 -15.39 -5.89
C GLU A 137 21.14 -15.91 -7.27
N GLY A 138 20.04 -16.67 -7.36
CA GLY A 138 19.60 -17.27 -8.62
C GLY A 138 18.62 -16.41 -9.40
N GLY A 139 18.07 -17.04 -10.45
CA GLY A 139 17.17 -16.41 -11.40
C GLY A 139 15.74 -16.23 -10.88
N TRP A 140 14.96 -15.46 -11.62
CA TRP A 140 13.51 -15.41 -11.44
C TRP A 140 12.88 -16.61 -12.14
N LEU A 141 12.01 -17.33 -11.43
CA LEU A 141 11.19 -18.41 -11.98
C LEU A 141 9.72 -17.97 -12.00
N LYS A 142 8.96 -18.49 -12.97
CA LYS A 142 7.53 -18.22 -13.11
C LYS A 142 6.75 -19.47 -12.70
N PHE A 143 6.11 -19.40 -11.55
CA PHE A 143 5.22 -20.43 -11.03
C PHE A 143 3.81 -20.17 -11.56
N ASP A 144 3.35 -21.04 -12.44
CA ASP A 144 2.07 -20.97 -13.14
C ASP A 144 1.36 -22.33 -12.98
N ASP A 145 0.56 -22.44 -11.92
CA ASP A 145 -0.12 -23.67 -11.47
C ASP A 145 0.80 -24.89 -11.33
N ASP A 146 0.70 -25.85 -12.26
CA ASP A 146 1.46 -27.10 -12.28
C ASP A 146 2.82 -26.97 -13.00
N THR A 147 3.14 -25.78 -13.50
CA THR A 147 4.34 -25.47 -14.28
C THR A 147 5.25 -24.45 -13.57
N VAL A 148 6.57 -24.66 -13.62
CA VAL A 148 7.62 -23.78 -13.06
C VAL A 148 8.64 -23.39 -14.13
#